data_AF-A0A7X1WK23-F1
#
_entry.id   AF-A0A7X1WK23-F1
#
_cell.length_a   1.000
_cell.length_b   1.000
_cell.length_c   1.000
_cell.angle_alpha   90.00
_cell.angle_beta   90.00
_cell.angle_gamma   90.00
#
_symmetry.space_group_name_H-M   'P 1'
#
loop_
_entity.id
_entity.type
_entity.pdbx_description
1 polymer ?
#
loop_
_entity_poly.entity_id
_entity_poly.type
_entity_poly.pdbx_seq_one_letter_code
_entity_poly.pdbx_strand_id
1 'polypeptide(L)'
;MTLTLLEKTLIDNARAHQAALANYYPKYQARQSEGDDHTEYLKHSGALTDLVSLTHHDSGLSAVAAELLREVEAQDIAVFKLHFPVGSGTTESIDEQASTQIILKDDL
;
A
#
# COMPACT_ATOMS: atom_id res chain seq x y z
N MET A 1 7.99 -29.35 -2.87
CA MET A 1 9.12 -28.90 -2.02
C MET A 1 8.54 -28.26 -0.77
N THR A 2 9.20 -28.42 0.38
CA THR A 2 8.79 -27.81 1.64
C THR A 2 9.45 -26.44 1.77
N LEU A 3 8.68 -25.42 2.17
CA LEU A 3 9.23 -24.08 2.45
C LEU A 3 10.21 -24.13 3.62
N THR A 4 11.28 -23.36 3.53
CA THR A 4 12.15 -23.09 4.68
C THR A 4 11.43 -22.25 5.73
N LEU A 5 11.97 -22.22 6.95
CA LEU A 5 11.43 -21.39 8.02
C LEU A 5 11.46 -19.89 7.64
N LEU A 6 12.54 -19.44 6.98
CA LEU A 6 12.69 -18.05 6.55
C LEU A 6 11.63 -17.70 5.51
N GLU A 7 11.49 -18.51 4.45
CA GLU A 7 10.48 -18.27 3.40
C GLU A 7 9.06 -18.27 3.97
N LYS A 8 8.75 -19.21 4.87
CA LYS A 8 7.47 -19.22 5.56
C LYS A 8 7.24 -17.93 6.34
N THR A 9 8.24 -17.48 7.09
CA THR A 9 8.18 -16.23 7.87
C THR A 9 7.99 -15.01 6.97
N LEU A 10 8.65 -14.95 5.81
CA LEU A 10 8.48 -13.86 4.85
C LEU A 10 7.04 -13.82 4.29
N ILE A 11 6.50 -14.99 3.91
CA ILE A 11 5.13 -15.11 3.40
C ILE A 11 4.11 -14.72 4.49
N ASP A 12 4.31 -15.20 5.73
CA ASP A 12 3.41 -14.90 6.86
C ASP A 12 3.42 -13.39 7.17
N ASN A 13 4.58 -12.73 7.14
CA ASN A 13 4.68 -11.27 7.31
C ASN A 13 4.00 -10.52 6.17
N ALA A 14 4.22 -10.92 4.90
CA ALA A 14 3.58 -10.28 3.76
C ALA A 14 2.04 -10.34 3.89
N ARG A 15 1.50 -11.50 4.26
CA ARG A 15 0.05 -11.67 4.53
C ARG A 15 -0.44 -10.79 5.69
N ALA A 16 0.35 -10.63 6.75
CA ALA A 16 -0.01 -9.77 7.86
C ALA A 16 -0.08 -8.29 7.45
N HIS A 17 0.90 -7.81 6.68
CA HIS A 17 0.88 -6.44 6.15
C HIS A 17 -0.27 -6.21 5.18
N GLN A 18 -0.53 -7.15 4.27
CA GLN A 18 -1.69 -7.12 3.38
C GLN A 18 -3.02 -7.05 4.16
N ALA A 19 -3.18 -7.87 5.21
CA ALA A 19 -4.39 -7.85 6.03
C ALA A 19 -4.57 -6.51 6.77
N ALA A 20 -3.48 -5.89 7.24
CA ALA A 20 -3.52 -4.58 7.85
C ALA A 20 -3.98 -3.49 6.86
N LEU A 21 -3.48 -3.53 5.62
CA LEU A 21 -3.91 -2.62 4.56
C LEU A 21 -5.38 -2.79 4.20
N ALA A 22 -5.85 -4.03 4.06
CA ALA A 22 -7.26 -4.34 3.81
C ALA A 22 -8.19 -3.79 4.91
N ASN A 23 -7.73 -3.72 6.16
CA ASN A 23 -8.48 -3.11 7.26
C ASN A 23 -8.46 -1.57 7.23
N TYR A 24 -7.41 -0.96 6.65
CA TYR A 24 -7.28 0.48 6.54
C TYR A 24 -8.17 1.07 5.43
N TYR A 25 -8.24 0.43 4.27
CA TYR A 25 -8.91 1.01 3.09
C TYR A 25 -10.37 1.43 3.33
N PRO A 26 -11.23 0.64 4.01
CA PRO A 26 -12.60 1.07 4.33
C PRO A 26 -12.64 2.31 5.23
N LYS A 27 -11.75 2.42 6.22
CA LYS A 27 -11.68 3.57 7.12
C LYS A 27 -11.31 4.85 6.35
N TYR A 28 -10.36 4.73 5.44
CA TYR A 28 -9.94 5.82 4.57
C TYR A 28 -11.09 6.30 3.68
N GLN A 29 -11.81 5.38 3.02
CA GLN A 29 -12.97 5.71 2.19
C GLN A 29 -14.10 6.38 3.00
N ALA A 30 -14.33 5.93 4.24
CA ALA A 30 -15.32 6.52 5.13
C ALA A 30 -14.92 7.89 5.70
N ARG A 31 -13.72 8.41 5.38
CA ARG A 31 -13.10 9.59 6.02
C ARG A 31 -13.04 9.48 7.54
N GLN A 32 -12.89 8.25 8.02
CA GLN A 32 -12.77 7.90 9.45
C GLN A 32 -11.33 7.55 9.82
N SER A 33 -10.38 7.66 8.89
CA SER A 33 -8.96 7.48 9.18
C SER A 33 -8.45 8.66 10.00
N GLU A 34 -7.92 8.38 11.19
CA GLU A 34 -7.21 9.36 12.01
C GLU A 34 -5.74 9.51 11.55
N GLY A 35 -5.01 10.49 12.10
CA GLY A 35 -3.60 10.71 11.75
C GLY A 35 -2.72 9.49 11.99
N ASP A 36 -3.02 8.72 13.03
CA ASP A 36 -2.32 7.47 13.36
C ASP A 36 -2.62 6.35 12.34
N ASP A 37 -3.85 6.29 11.80
CA ASP A 37 -4.21 5.30 10.78
C ASP A 37 -3.39 5.50 9.49
N HIS A 38 -3.13 6.76 9.10
CA HIS A 38 -2.33 7.03 7.89
C HIS A 38 -0.85 6.64 8.06
N THR A 39 -0.31 6.84 9.26
CA THR A 39 1.07 6.43 9.57
C THR A 39 1.21 4.91 9.56
N GLU A 40 0.24 4.19 10.13
CA GLU A 40 0.20 2.73 10.06
C GLU A 40 0.02 2.24 8.61
N TYR A 41 -0.80 2.91 7.80
CA TYR A 41 -0.88 2.62 6.37
C TYR A 41 0.48 2.67 5.68
N LEU A 42 1.24 3.78 5.83
CA LEU A 42 2.54 3.94 5.19
C LEU A 42 3.54 2.85 5.60
N LYS A 43 3.55 2.51 6.89
CA LYS A 43 4.37 1.43 7.45
C LYS A 43 4.02 0.08 6.82
N HIS A 44 2.74 -0.26 6.74
CA HIS A 44 2.32 -1.54 6.18
C HIS A 44 2.51 -1.59 4.66
N SER A 45 2.25 -0.50 3.93
CA SER A 45 2.44 -0.44 2.48
C SER A 45 3.91 -0.54 2.09
N GLY A 46 4.79 0.15 2.82
CA GLY A 46 6.24 0.07 2.60
C GLY A 46 6.77 -1.34 2.85
N ALA A 47 6.44 -1.92 4.00
CA ALA A 47 6.87 -3.27 4.35
C ALA A 47 6.35 -4.34 3.38
N LEU A 48 5.10 -4.23 2.92
CA LEU A 48 4.57 -5.15 1.93
C LEU A 48 5.31 -5.02 0.59
N THR A 49 5.55 -3.78 0.14
CA THR A 49 6.29 -3.49 -1.10
C THR A 49 7.67 -4.12 -1.07
N ASP A 50 8.40 -3.93 0.03
CA ASP A 50 9.75 -4.50 0.20
C ASP A 50 9.73 -6.02 0.13
N LEU A 51 8.76 -6.68 0.78
CA LEU A 51 8.64 -8.13 0.79
C LEU A 51 8.29 -8.71 -0.60
N VAL A 52 7.34 -8.10 -1.32
CA VAL A 52 6.96 -8.60 -2.65
C VAL A 52 8.02 -8.30 -3.70
N SER A 53 8.84 -7.25 -3.50
CA SER A 53 9.99 -6.94 -4.37
C SER A 53 10.98 -8.10 -4.47
N LEU A 54 11.09 -8.93 -3.42
CA LEU A 54 11.95 -10.12 -3.41
C LEU A 54 11.60 -11.10 -4.53
N THR A 55 10.38 -11.08 -5.06
CA THR A 55 9.95 -11.96 -6.17
C THR A 55 10.43 -11.50 -7.55
N HIS A 56 10.86 -10.24 -7.64
CA HIS A 56 11.27 -9.54 -8.85
C HIS A 56 12.80 -9.37 -8.95
N HIS A 57 13.53 -9.87 -7.96
CA HIS A 57 14.99 -9.83 -7.87
C HIS A 57 15.56 -11.22 -7.61
N ASP A 58 16.89 -11.38 -7.80
CA ASP A 58 17.60 -12.59 -7.42
C ASP A 58 17.80 -12.63 -5.89
N SER A 59 16.72 -12.99 -5.19
CA SER A 59 16.61 -12.99 -3.73
C SER A 59 17.01 -14.30 -3.08
N GLY A 60 17.30 -15.34 -3.88
CA GLY A 60 17.54 -16.70 -3.37
C GLY A 60 16.29 -17.42 -2.85
N LEU A 61 15.08 -16.87 -3.07
CA LEU A 61 13.83 -17.55 -2.78
C LEU A 61 13.64 -18.78 -3.68
N SER A 62 13.08 -19.85 -3.12
CA SER A 62 12.59 -20.95 -3.95
C SER A 62 11.47 -20.48 -4.87
N ALA A 63 11.29 -21.18 -6.00
CA ALA A 63 10.20 -20.88 -6.93
C ALA A 63 8.82 -20.93 -6.26
N VAL A 64 8.63 -21.83 -5.29
CA VAL A 64 7.38 -21.95 -4.53
C VAL A 64 7.17 -20.73 -3.63
N ALA A 65 8.21 -20.26 -2.93
CA ALA A 65 8.10 -19.08 -2.07
C ALA A 65 7.87 -17.80 -2.88
N ALA A 66 8.55 -17.66 -4.02
CA ALA A 66 8.35 -16.54 -4.93
C ALA A 66 6.92 -16.50 -5.47
N GLU A 67 6.35 -17.64 -5.84
CA GLU A 67 4.96 -17.71 -6.32
C GLU A 67 3.95 -17.32 -5.24
N LEU A 68 4.12 -17.82 -4.00
CA LEU A 68 3.25 -17.46 -2.89
C LEU A 68 3.29 -15.96 -2.55
N LEU A 69 4.45 -15.31 -2.69
CA LEU A 69 4.57 -13.86 -2.52
C LEU A 69 3.92 -13.09 -3.68
N ARG A 70 4.00 -13.58 -4.92
CA ARG A 70 3.26 -12.99 -6.06
C ARG A 70 1.75 -13.12 -5.90
N GLU A 71 1.28 -14.23 -5.32
CA GLU A 71 -0.14 -14.37 -4.97
C GLU A 71 -0.58 -13.31 -3.96
N VAL A 72 0.25 -13.03 -2.94
CA VAL A 72 -0.01 -11.95 -1.96
C VAL A 72 -0.06 -10.59 -2.66
N GLU A 73 0.92 -10.29 -3.53
CA GLU A 73 0.95 -9.06 -4.33
C GLU A 73 -0.30 -8.90 -5.22
N ALA A 74 -0.68 -9.95 -5.94
CA ALA A 74 -1.85 -9.94 -6.81
C ALA A 74 -3.16 -9.72 -6.04
N GLN A 75 -3.29 -10.34 -4.86
CA GLN A 75 -4.45 -10.14 -3.99
C GLN A 75 -4.48 -8.74 -3.39
N ASP A 76 -3.34 -8.19 -2.97
CA ASP A 76 -3.24 -6.80 -2.47
C ASP A 76 -3.69 -5.80 -3.54
N ILE A 77 -3.21 -5.95 -4.78
CA ILE A 77 -3.62 -5.13 -5.93
C ILE A 77 -5.14 -5.25 -6.18
N ALA A 78 -5.70 -6.46 -6.07
CA ALA A 78 -7.12 -6.68 -6.27
C ALA A 78 -7.96 -5.99 -5.18
N VAL A 79 -7.55 -6.09 -3.91
CA VAL A 79 -8.19 -5.41 -2.79
C VAL A 79 -8.07 -3.90 -2.95
N PHE A 80 -6.89 -3.38 -3.28
CA PHE A 80 -6.71 -1.96 -3.55
C PHE A 80 -7.66 -1.47 -4.65
N LYS A 81 -7.76 -2.17 -5.79
CA LYS A 81 -8.66 -1.80 -6.89
C LYS A 81 -10.15 -1.84 -6.51
N LEU A 82 -10.53 -2.70 -5.57
CA LEU A 82 -11.90 -2.75 -5.05
C LEU A 82 -12.25 -1.45 -4.29
N HIS A 83 -11.30 -0.90 -3.54
CA HIS A 83 -11.48 0.33 -2.77
C HIS A 83 -11.16 1.61 -3.57
N PHE A 84 -10.28 1.51 -4.57
CA PHE A 84 -9.85 2.62 -5.40
C PHE A 84 -10.02 2.25 -6.88
N PRO A 85 -11.26 2.17 -7.38
CA PRO A 85 -11.50 1.89 -8.78
C PRO A 85 -10.92 3.05 -9.60
N VAL A 86 -9.86 2.78 -10.37
CA VAL A 86 -9.38 3.68 -11.41
C VAL A 86 -10.49 3.80 -12.46
N GLY A 87 -11.26 4.88 -12.37
CA GLY A 87 -12.33 5.16 -13.31
C GLY A 87 -11.78 5.20 -14.74
N SER A 88 -12.42 4.48 -15.65
CA SER A 88 -12.36 4.82 -17.07
C SER A 88 -12.98 6.20 -17.25
N GLY A 89 -12.16 7.24 -17.10
CA GLY A 89 -12.46 8.64 -17.37
C GLY A 89 -13.48 9.30 -16.44
N THR A 90 -13.00 10.03 -15.43
CA THR A 90 -13.45 11.40 -15.14
C THR A 90 -12.35 12.08 -14.32
N THR A 91 -11.49 12.85 -14.99
CA THR A 91 -10.71 13.92 -14.37
C THR A 91 -11.70 14.98 -13.90
N GLU A 92 -12.12 14.92 -12.64
CA GLU A 92 -12.62 16.11 -11.93
C GLU A 92 -11.53 16.61 -10.99
N SER A 93 -11.26 17.90 -11.14
CA SER A 93 -10.13 18.69 -10.67
C SER A 93 -9.55 18.32 -9.31
N ILE A 94 -8.24 18.06 -9.33
CA ILE A 94 -7.35 18.42 -8.24
C ILE A 94 -7.19 19.94 -8.34
N ASP A 95 -7.92 20.72 -7.57
CA ASP A 95 -7.52 22.10 -7.29
C ASP A 95 -8.13 22.60 -5.97
N GLU A 96 -7.33 23.46 -5.31
CA GLU A 96 -7.62 24.26 -4.12
C GLU A 96 -7.56 23.58 -2.75
N GLN A 97 -6.33 23.34 -2.26
CA GLN A 97 -5.97 23.72 -0.88
C GLN A 97 -4.45 23.85 -0.69
N ALA A 98 -3.82 24.73 -1.48
CA ALA A 98 -2.49 25.25 -1.16
C ALA A 98 -2.32 26.67 -1.74
N SER A 99 -3.20 27.60 -1.32
CA SER A 99 -2.90 29.03 -1.42
C SER A 99 -2.81 29.58 0.00
N THR A 100 -1.65 29.35 0.62
CA THR A 100 -1.19 30.14 1.75
C THR A 100 -1.12 31.59 1.28
N GLN A 101 -2.07 32.42 1.70
CA GLN A 101 -1.99 33.87 1.56
C GLN A 101 -0.74 34.37 2.30
N ILE A 102 0.35 34.60 1.55
CA ILE A 102 1.42 35.47 2.01
C ILE A 102 0.97 36.89 1.65
N ILE A 103 0.39 37.57 2.64
CA ILE A 103 0.16 39.02 2.57
C ILE A 103 1.54 39.68 2.65
N LEU A 104 2.18 39.91 1.51
CA LEU A 104 3.19 40.96 1.40
C LEU A 104 2.44 42.29 1.30
N LYS A 105 2.41 43.02 2.41
CA LYS A 105 2.15 44.45 2.41
C LYS A 105 3.38 45.14 1.85
N ASP A 106 3.29 45.60 0.61
CA ASP A 106 4.05 46.75 0.14
C ASP A 106 3.05 47.67 -0.55
N ASP A 107 2.76 48.81 0.09
CA ASP A 107 2.79 50.10 -0.59
C ASP A 107 2.56 51.27 0.39
N LEU A 108 3.48 52.24 0.27
CA LEU A 108 3.50 53.65 0.69
C LEU A 108 4.00 54.02 2.10
#